data_AF-A0A9Q1A1Z8-F1
#
_entry.id   AF-A0A9Q1A1Z8-F1
#
_cell.length_a   1.000
_cell.length_b   1.000
_cell.length_c   1.000
_cell.angle_alpha   90.00
_cell.angle_beta   90.00
_cell.angle_gamma   90.00
#
_symmetry.space_group_name_H-M   'P 1'
#
loop_
_entity.id
_entity.type
_entity.pdbx_description
1 polymer ?
#
loop_
_entity_poly.entity_id
_entity_poly.type
_entity_poly.pdbx_seq_one_letter_code
_entity_poly.pdbx_strand_id
1 'polypeptide(L)'
;MRDLYVLVFTVPLRGGKLILQIFKGLKNSRLVIGFVFAETPEAAKHDFGIVTAGSIGIVHGIRSDSSLLIEFSCVPAPCIFEPEEVEPVVPFKIGELVCVKRSIAEPSFAWGGETHHSVGRICDIKSNGLLIIEIQNRSIPWTADPSDMEKVEDFKVGDWVRVKASVPSPKYGWDDVTRTSIGIVHNLEDDGDMGVAFSFRSKPFLCSMTDMEKVSPFEVGQEIRVMLSITQPLLGWSNETPATFGTVARIDMDGTLNVRVARRASLWKVCSRRCGKTLRTCCW
;
A
#
# COMPACT_ATOMS: atom_id res chain seq x y z
N MET A 1 5.35 37.34 3.91
CA MET A 1 5.78 37.04 2.53
C MET A 1 7.30 36.92 2.60
N ARG A 2 7.85 35.71 2.62
CA ARG A 2 9.30 35.46 2.65
C ARG A 2 9.56 34.24 1.81
N ASP A 3 10.53 34.40 0.93
CA ASP A 3 10.60 33.73 -0.34
C ASP A 3 11.05 32.28 -0.27
N LEU A 4 10.54 31.55 -1.26
CA LEU A 4 10.76 30.14 -1.56
C LEU A 4 12.14 29.98 -2.20
N TYR A 5 13.00 29.12 -1.65
CA TYR A 5 14.26 28.75 -2.29
C TYR A 5 14.25 27.26 -2.61
N VAL A 6 14.27 26.95 -3.91
CA VAL A 6 14.56 25.62 -4.45
C VAL A 6 16.04 25.62 -4.78
N LEU A 7 16.86 24.84 -4.06
CA LEU A 7 18.22 24.54 -4.52
C LEU A 7 18.24 23.11 -5.06
N VAL A 8 18.42 23.02 -6.37
CA VAL A 8 18.73 21.77 -7.08
C VAL A 8 20.24 21.65 -7.12
N PHE A 9 20.83 20.75 -6.34
CA PHE A 9 22.21 20.35 -6.54
C PHE A 9 22.23 19.10 -7.41
N THR A 10 22.96 19.18 -8.52
CA THR A 10 23.27 18.02 -9.35
C THR A 10 24.66 17.56 -8.95
N VAL A 11 24.78 16.45 -8.23
CA VAL A 11 26.10 15.86 -7.94
C VAL A 11 26.45 14.93 -9.11
N PRO A 12 27.51 15.21 -9.89
CA PRO A 12 27.96 14.30 -10.92
C PRO A 12 28.64 13.10 -10.27
N LEU A 13 27.99 11.94 -10.25
CA LEU A 13 28.63 10.67 -9.90
C LEU A 13 29.15 9.99 -11.17
N ARG A 14 30.31 9.32 -11.07
CA ARG A 14 30.85 8.49 -12.16
C ARG A 14 29.90 7.32 -12.40
N GLY A 15 29.07 7.41 -13.44
CA GLY A 15 28.19 6.32 -13.89
C GLY A 15 26.68 6.63 -13.88
N GLY A 16 26.25 7.80 -13.40
CA GLY A 16 24.84 8.16 -13.43
C GLY A 16 24.53 9.47 -12.68
N LYS A 17 23.39 10.09 -13.02
CA LYS A 17 22.89 11.32 -12.39
C LYS A 17 22.00 10.95 -11.20
N LEU A 18 22.37 11.35 -9.98
CA LEU A 18 21.44 11.36 -8.83
C LEU A 18 20.73 12.71 -8.79
N ILE A 19 19.40 12.72 -8.85
CA ILE A 19 18.58 13.92 -8.67
C ILE A 19 17.99 13.87 -7.27
N LEU A 20 18.63 14.57 -6.32
CA LEU A 20 18.09 14.75 -4.98
C LEU A 20 17.11 15.93 -4.98
N GLN A 21 15.81 15.64 -4.98
CA GLN A 21 14.77 16.67 -4.98
C GLN A 21 14.34 16.97 -3.55
N ILE A 22 15.00 17.95 -2.91
CA ILE A 22 14.68 18.41 -1.56
C ILE A 22 13.48 19.37 -1.65
N PHE A 23 12.29 18.91 -1.27
CA PHE A 23 11.10 19.75 -1.18
C PHE A 23 11.01 20.39 0.20
N LYS A 24 11.31 21.69 0.31
CA LYS A 24 10.92 22.47 1.49
C LYS A 24 9.47 22.92 1.30
N GLY A 25 8.52 22.11 1.78
CA GLY A 25 7.10 22.43 1.77
C GLY A 25 6.74 23.55 2.75
N LEU A 26 5.70 24.31 2.41
CA LEU A 26 5.07 25.37 3.22
C LEU A 26 4.86 24.93 4.69
N LYS A 27 4.76 25.92 5.60
CA LYS A 27 4.42 25.76 7.03
C LYS A 27 3.67 24.44 7.30
N ASN A 28 4.33 23.54 8.03
CA ASN A 28 3.84 22.23 8.51
C ASN A 28 4.03 20.99 7.61
N SER A 29 4.92 21.01 6.62
CA SER A 29 5.33 19.77 5.93
C SER A 29 6.85 19.59 5.97
N ARG A 30 7.33 18.79 6.94
CA ARG A 30 8.74 18.40 7.08
C ARG A 30 9.06 17.25 6.14
N LEU A 31 10.25 17.30 5.56
CA LEU A 31 10.78 16.36 4.58
C LEU A 31 11.25 15.10 5.30
N VAL A 32 10.75 13.93 4.92
CA VAL A 32 11.23 12.61 5.39
C VAL A 32 11.94 11.93 4.20
N ILE A 33 13.22 11.60 4.35
CA ILE A 33 14.04 10.96 3.30
C ILE A 33 14.91 9.90 3.97
N GLY A 34 14.76 8.66 3.52
CA GLY A 34 15.72 7.58 3.69
C GLY A 34 15.05 6.21 3.74
N PHE A 35 15.47 5.26 2.90
CA PHE A 35 15.83 3.92 3.38
C PHE A 35 17.37 3.94 3.46
N VAL A 36 17.93 3.31 4.48
CA VAL A 36 19.36 2.92 4.47
C VAL A 36 19.44 1.56 3.75
N PHE A 37 20.40 1.31 2.88
CA PHE A 37 20.76 -0.06 2.50
C PHE A 37 22.25 -0.22 2.75
N ALA A 38 22.60 -1.08 3.70
CA ALA A 38 23.91 -1.72 3.71
C ALA A 38 23.74 -3.07 2.98
N GLU A 39 23.77 -3.08 1.65
CA GLU A 39 24.19 -4.31 0.97
C GLU A 39 25.64 -4.45 1.38
N THR A 40 25.93 -5.34 2.33
CA THR A 40 27.27 -5.54 2.92
C THR A 40 28.38 -5.18 1.93
N PRO A 41 28.95 -3.96 2.00
CA PRO A 41 30.21 -3.71 1.35
C PRO A 41 31.23 -4.21 2.37
N GLU A 42 32.27 -4.87 1.93
CA GLU A 42 33.46 -5.13 2.74
C GLU A 42 34.18 -3.81 3.19
N ALA A 43 33.45 -2.69 3.32
CA ALA A 43 33.95 -1.35 3.56
C ALA A 43 32.91 -0.38 4.18
N ALA A 44 31.99 -0.83 5.04
CA ALA A 44 31.31 0.11 5.95
C ALA A 44 32.37 0.76 6.86
N LYS A 45 32.67 2.04 6.66
CA LYS A 45 33.75 2.74 7.42
C LYS A 45 33.35 3.05 8.87
N HIS A 46 32.08 2.92 9.23
CA HIS A 46 31.52 3.36 10.51
C HIS A 46 30.61 2.26 11.08
N ASP A 47 30.69 2.05 12.41
CA ASP A 47 29.77 1.18 13.14
C ASP A 47 28.42 1.92 13.28
N PHE A 48 27.39 1.39 12.64
CA PHE A 48 26.07 2.04 12.53
C PHE A 48 25.11 1.71 13.69
N GLY A 49 25.53 0.88 14.66
CA GLY A 49 24.74 0.55 15.83
C GLY A 49 23.36 -0.03 15.50
N ILE A 50 22.28 0.61 15.97
CA ILE A 50 20.87 0.17 15.79
C ILE A 50 20.34 0.47 14.36
N VAL A 51 21.01 1.33 13.59
CA VAL A 51 20.59 1.67 12.24
C VAL A 51 20.92 0.52 11.30
N THR A 52 19.91 0.00 10.61
CA THR A 52 20.04 -1.15 9.71
C THR A 52 19.54 -0.81 8.32
N ALA A 53 19.78 -1.70 7.36
CA ALA A 53 19.14 -1.59 6.06
C ALA A 53 17.61 -1.59 6.23
N GLY A 54 16.94 -0.58 5.68
CA GLY A 54 15.52 -0.32 5.82
C GLY A 54 15.18 0.83 6.77
N SER A 55 16.15 1.33 7.56
CA SER A 55 15.92 2.44 8.48
C SER A 55 15.59 3.74 7.74
N ILE A 56 14.60 4.48 8.25
CA ILE A 56 14.10 5.73 7.70
C ILE A 56 14.45 6.88 8.63
N GLY A 57 15.19 7.86 8.10
CA GLY A 57 15.63 9.03 8.83
C GLY A 57 15.16 10.35 8.21
N ILE A 58 15.57 11.44 8.82
CA ILE A 58 15.43 12.80 8.29
C ILE A 58 16.81 13.39 8.08
N VAL A 59 17.08 13.83 6.85
CA VAL A 59 18.27 14.63 6.55
C VAL A 59 18.14 15.97 7.27
N HIS A 60 18.87 16.12 8.38
CA HIS A 60 18.92 17.34 9.18
C HIS A 60 19.80 18.40 8.52
N GLY A 61 20.89 17.98 7.88
CA GLY A 61 21.85 18.90 7.26
C GLY A 61 22.79 18.22 6.29
N ILE A 62 23.48 19.04 5.51
CA ILE A 62 24.55 18.62 4.60
C ILE A 62 25.82 19.32 5.07
N ARG A 63 26.86 18.54 5.32
CA ARG A 63 28.16 19.03 5.78
C ARG A 63 28.96 19.60 4.62
N SER A 64 30.05 20.31 4.92
CA SER A 64 30.91 20.95 3.90
C SER A 64 31.59 19.95 2.97
N ASP A 65 31.78 18.71 3.42
CA ASP A 65 32.32 17.58 2.66
C ASP A 65 31.25 16.87 1.82
N SER A 66 30.02 17.39 1.77
CA SER A 66 28.84 16.81 1.12
C SER A 66 28.23 15.57 1.81
N SER A 67 28.80 15.14 2.94
CA SER A 67 28.18 14.09 3.75
C SER A 67 26.87 14.58 4.39
N LEU A 68 25.95 13.65 4.60
CA LEU A 68 24.60 13.90 5.09
C LEU A 68 24.54 13.65 6.59
N LEU A 69 23.96 14.59 7.33
CA LEU A 69 23.62 14.42 8.74
C LEU A 69 22.17 13.97 8.83
N ILE A 70 21.94 12.73 9.29
CA ILE A 70 20.62 12.10 9.31
C ILE A 70 20.21 11.78 10.74
N GLU A 71 19.02 12.24 11.15
CA GLU A 71 18.40 11.88 12.42
C GLU A 71 17.44 10.70 12.22
N PHE A 72 17.52 9.71 13.10
CA PHE A 72 16.58 8.58 13.15
C PHE A 72 15.77 8.69 14.43
N SER A 73 14.51 8.27 14.37
CA SER A 73 13.63 8.43 15.53
C SER A 73 14.00 7.51 16.69
N CYS A 74 14.56 6.33 16.37
CA CYS A 74 15.04 5.33 17.31
C CYS A 74 16.49 5.54 17.80
N VAL A 75 17.20 6.58 17.33
CA VAL A 75 18.61 6.84 17.68
C VAL A 75 18.74 8.22 18.33
N PRO A 76 19.48 8.35 19.46
CA PRO A 76 19.54 9.61 20.20
C PRO A 76 20.40 10.70 19.54
N ALA A 77 21.29 10.35 18.61
CA ALA A 77 22.21 11.28 17.97
C ALA A 77 22.13 11.16 16.43
N PRO A 78 22.33 12.27 15.70
CA PRO A 78 22.40 12.21 14.25
C PRO A 78 23.61 11.39 13.77
N CYS A 79 23.41 10.60 12.72
CA CYS A 79 24.42 9.79 12.06
C CYS A 79 24.91 10.49 10.79
N ILE A 80 26.14 10.18 10.37
CA ILE A 80 26.74 10.72 9.15
C ILE A 80 26.74 9.62 8.10
N PHE A 81 26.25 9.95 6.91
CA PHE A 81 26.22 9.06 5.75
C PHE A 81 26.75 9.77 4.51
N GLU A 82 27.42 9.03 3.64
CA GLU A 82 27.71 9.51 2.30
C GLU A 82 26.43 9.47 1.44
N PRO A 83 26.26 10.39 0.47
CA PRO A 83 25.06 10.42 -0.37
C PRO A 83 24.77 9.10 -1.12
N GLU A 84 25.79 8.33 -1.46
CA GLU A 84 25.67 7.01 -2.08
C GLU A 84 25.20 5.89 -1.14
N GLU A 85 25.24 6.09 0.18
CA GLU A 85 24.80 5.12 1.19
C GLU A 85 23.29 5.22 1.49
N VAL A 86 22.60 6.20 0.90
CA VAL A 86 21.19 6.50 1.19
C VAL A 86 20.36 6.63 -0.07
N GLU A 87 19.10 6.17 -0.01
CA GLU A 87 18.14 6.36 -1.08
C GLU A 87 16.96 7.25 -0.65
N PRO A 88 16.46 8.13 -1.55
CA PRO A 88 15.31 8.94 -1.23
C PRO A 88 14.02 8.12 -1.24
N VAL A 89 13.15 8.38 -0.25
CA VAL A 89 11.83 7.75 -0.15
C VAL A 89 10.71 8.76 -0.25
N VAL A 90 9.51 8.27 -0.54
CA VAL A 90 8.30 9.07 -0.43
C VAL A 90 8.04 9.34 1.06
N PRO A 91 8.01 10.61 1.49
CA PRO A 91 7.75 10.93 2.90
C PRO A 91 6.33 10.58 3.29
N PHE A 92 6.18 10.08 4.52
CA PHE A 92 4.89 10.06 5.20
C PHE A 92 4.35 11.48 5.40
N LYS A 93 3.03 11.61 5.35
CA LYS A 93 2.32 12.88 5.52
C LYS A 93 1.28 12.78 6.62
N ILE A 94 1.06 13.90 7.31
CA ILE A 94 -0.06 14.05 8.23
C ILE A 94 -1.37 13.78 7.48
N GLY A 95 -2.24 13.00 8.09
CA GLY A 95 -3.52 12.55 7.53
C GLY A 95 -3.47 11.21 6.81
N GLU A 96 -2.28 10.65 6.53
CA GLU A 96 -2.18 9.31 5.92
C GLU A 96 -2.49 8.20 6.91
N LEU A 97 -3.11 7.13 6.40
CA LEU A 97 -3.35 5.90 7.14
C LEU A 97 -2.10 5.01 7.06
N VAL A 98 -1.74 4.41 8.18
CA VAL A 98 -0.55 3.55 8.32
C VAL A 98 -0.85 2.34 9.20
N CYS A 99 -0.10 1.27 8.98
CA CYS A 99 -0.04 0.10 9.86
C CYS A 99 1.41 -0.39 9.96
N VAL A 100 1.69 -1.28 10.92
CA VAL A 100 3.01 -1.89 11.03
C VAL A 100 3.23 -2.87 9.89
N LYS A 101 4.37 -2.76 9.20
CA LYS A 101 4.81 -3.70 8.16
C LYS A 101 4.75 -5.13 8.68
N ARG A 102 4.22 -6.07 7.90
CA ARG A 102 4.14 -7.49 8.30
C ARG A 102 5.48 -8.16 8.55
N SER A 103 6.58 -7.61 8.05
CA SER A 103 7.93 -8.13 8.26
C SER A 103 8.52 -7.78 9.63
N ILE A 104 7.87 -6.89 10.39
CA ILE A 104 8.36 -6.41 11.68
C ILE A 104 7.91 -7.37 12.77
N ALA A 105 8.84 -8.11 13.35
CA ALA A 105 8.53 -8.97 14.51
C ALA A 105 8.29 -8.12 15.77
N GLU A 106 9.14 -7.11 16.00
CA GLU A 106 9.06 -6.22 17.16
C GLU A 106 9.31 -4.77 16.71
N PRO A 107 8.37 -3.85 16.92
CA PRO A 107 8.53 -2.45 16.54
C PRO A 107 9.43 -1.72 17.53
N SER A 108 10.14 -0.72 17.01
CA SER A 108 11.14 0.08 17.74
C SER A 108 10.57 0.78 18.98
N PHE A 109 9.27 1.11 18.97
CA PHE A 109 8.56 1.82 20.03
C PHE A 109 7.53 0.95 20.79
N ALA A 110 7.70 -0.38 20.75
CA ALA A 110 6.82 -1.39 21.33
C ALA A 110 5.38 -1.41 20.80
N TRP A 111 4.77 -2.59 20.76
CA TRP A 111 3.41 -2.79 20.24
C TRP A 111 2.35 -1.98 20.99
N GLY A 112 2.49 -1.79 22.30
CA GLY A 112 1.53 -1.01 23.08
C GLY A 112 0.08 -1.51 22.98
N GLY A 113 -0.13 -2.81 22.71
CA GLY A 113 -1.44 -3.44 22.49
C GLY A 113 -1.90 -3.50 21.04
N GLU A 114 -1.18 -2.86 20.11
CA GLU A 114 -1.50 -2.88 18.69
C GLU A 114 -0.96 -4.11 17.96
N THR A 115 -1.40 -4.30 16.72
CA THR A 115 -1.02 -5.42 15.87
C THR A 115 -0.71 -4.94 14.45
N HIS A 116 -0.24 -5.84 13.58
CA HIS A 116 -0.13 -5.55 12.14
C HIS A 116 -1.45 -5.13 11.47
N HIS A 117 -2.58 -5.46 12.08
CA HIS A 117 -3.90 -5.12 11.55
C HIS A 117 -4.46 -3.80 12.10
N SER A 118 -3.80 -3.22 13.09
CA SER A 118 -4.17 -1.93 13.64
C SER A 118 -3.84 -0.84 12.63
N VAL A 119 -4.87 -0.10 12.21
CA VAL A 119 -4.72 1.04 11.30
C VAL A 119 -4.88 2.33 12.08
N GLY A 120 -3.93 3.24 11.92
CA GLY A 120 -3.99 4.57 12.51
C GLY A 120 -3.73 5.66 11.50
N ARG A 121 -4.13 6.88 11.85
CA ARG A 121 -3.90 8.09 11.05
C ARG A 121 -2.74 8.88 11.64
N ILE A 122 -1.79 9.28 10.82
CA ILE A 122 -0.71 10.16 11.26
C ILE A 122 -1.31 11.53 11.61
N CYS A 123 -1.18 11.97 12.85
CA CYS A 123 -1.66 13.28 13.31
C CYS A 123 -0.52 14.29 13.51
N ASP A 124 0.71 13.82 13.74
CA ASP A 124 1.89 14.68 13.83
C ASP A 124 3.17 13.90 13.43
N ILE A 125 4.20 14.63 13.00
CA ILE A 125 5.52 14.09 12.66
C ILE A 125 6.57 14.96 13.36
N LYS A 126 7.33 14.36 14.29
CA LYS A 126 8.35 15.08 15.07
C LYS A 126 9.58 15.46 14.23
N SER A 127 10.47 16.28 14.78
CA SER A 127 11.68 16.76 14.08
C SER A 127 12.64 15.66 13.67
N ASN A 128 12.71 14.59 14.45
CA ASN A 128 13.53 13.40 14.19
C ASN A 128 12.79 12.32 13.37
N GLY A 129 11.60 12.63 12.85
CA GLY A 129 10.81 11.70 12.04
C GLY A 129 9.89 10.76 12.81
N LEU A 130 9.87 10.81 14.14
CA LEU A 130 8.93 10.02 14.94
C LEU A 130 7.49 10.31 14.52
N LEU A 131 6.75 9.27 14.15
CA LEU A 131 5.35 9.37 13.78
C LEU A 131 4.48 9.37 15.04
N ILE A 132 3.53 10.30 15.12
CA ILE A 132 2.46 10.29 16.11
C ILE A 132 1.17 9.91 15.39
N ILE A 133 0.57 8.81 15.83
CA ILE A 133 -0.49 8.11 15.14
C ILE A 133 -1.72 8.04 16.05
N GLU A 134 -2.84 8.53 15.56
CA GLU A 134 -4.14 8.37 16.19
C GLU A 134 -4.75 7.04 15.73
N ILE A 135 -4.96 6.13 16.67
CA ILE A 135 -5.69 4.88 16.48
C ILE A 135 -6.98 4.97 17.29
N GLN A 136 -8.08 4.55 16.69
CA GLN A 136 -9.39 4.59 17.33
C GLN A 136 -9.39 3.77 18.63
N ASN A 137 -10.17 4.22 19.61
CA ASN A 137 -10.29 3.59 20.94
C ASN A 137 -9.00 3.54 21.78
N ARG A 138 -7.92 4.23 21.38
CA ARG A 138 -6.79 4.49 22.28
C ARG A 138 -7.00 5.78 23.07
N SER A 139 -6.57 5.77 24.33
CA SER A 139 -6.59 6.97 25.19
C SER A 139 -5.45 7.94 24.89
N ILE A 140 -4.36 7.45 24.31
CA ILE A 140 -3.18 8.24 23.93
C ILE A 140 -2.76 7.91 22.49
N PRO A 141 -2.29 8.91 21.73
CA PRO A 141 -1.68 8.66 20.43
C PRO A 141 -0.52 7.68 20.55
N TRP A 142 -0.39 6.83 19.54
CA TRP A 142 0.69 5.85 19.45
C TRP A 142 1.90 6.43 18.73
N THR A 143 3.09 6.06 19.17
CA THR A 143 4.36 6.51 18.58
C THR A 143 4.99 5.37 17.82
N ALA A 144 5.46 5.63 16.60
CA ALA A 144 6.13 4.62 15.79
C ALA A 144 7.32 5.20 15.02
N ASP A 145 8.35 4.37 14.86
CA ASP A 145 9.44 4.67 13.94
C ASP A 145 8.93 4.49 12.49
N PRO A 146 9.20 5.43 11.58
CA PRO A 146 8.75 5.31 10.19
C PRO A 146 9.27 4.05 9.48
N SER A 147 10.40 3.48 9.93
CA SER A 147 10.96 2.23 9.39
C SER A 147 10.06 1.03 9.61
N ASP A 148 9.25 1.05 10.68
CA ASP A 148 8.36 -0.05 11.05
C ASP A 148 7.01 0.03 10.31
N MET A 149 6.71 1.16 9.66
CA MET A 149 5.38 1.49 9.18
C MET A 149 5.25 1.38 7.66
N GLU A 150 4.09 0.95 7.18
CA GLU A 150 3.68 1.04 5.78
C GLU A 150 2.39 1.84 5.63
N LYS A 151 2.22 2.47 4.47
CA LYS A 151 1.01 3.19 4.14
C LYS A 151 -0.13 2.21 3.85
N VAL A 152 -1.30 2.49 4.41
CA VAL A 152 -2.54 1.79 4.09
C VAL A 152 -3.31 2.60 3.05
N GLU A 153 -3.91 1.90 2.10
CA GLU A 153 -4.77 2.50 1.09
C GLU A 153 -5.98 3.20 1.73
N ASP A 154 -6.31 4.39 1.24
CA ASP A 154 -7.48 5.14 1.72
C ASP A 154 -8.74 4.65 0.98
N PHE A 155 -9.28 3.52 1.42
CA PHE A 155 -10.46 2.89 0.80
C PHE A 155 -11.72 3.75 0.93
N LYS A 156 -12.64 3.57 -0.02
CA LYS A 156 -13.99 4.16 -0.04
C LYS A 156 -15.00 3.08 -0.44
N VAL A 157 -16.23 3.22 0.05
CA VAL A 157 -17.35 2.38 -0.41
C VAL A 157 -17.46 2.50 -1.94
N GLY A 158 -17.57 1.36 -2.61
CA GLY A 158 -17.55 1.27 -4.08
C GLY A 158 -16.17 1.02 -4.70
N ASP A 159 -15.08 1.11 -3.93
CA ASP A 159 -13.75 0.73 -4.44
C ASP A 159 -13.71 -0.75 -4.80
N TRP A 160 -13.01 -1.08 -5.89
CA TRP A 160 -12.77 -2.45 -6.30
C TRP A 160 -11.51 -2.96 -5.65
N VAL A 161 -11.58 -4.11 -5.01
CA VAL A 161 -10.51 -4.61 -4.15
C VAL A 161 -10.28 -6.11 -4.30
N ARG A 162 -9.07 -6.54 -3.94
CA ARG A 162 -8.74 -7.96 -3.74
C ARG A 162 -7.75 -8.08 -2.58
N VAL A 163 -7.55 -9.30 -2.10
CA VAL A 163 -6.51 -9.58 -1.11
C VAL A 163 -5.12 -9.42 -1.75
N LYS A 164 -4.21 -8.70 -1.08
CA LYS A 164 -2.83 -8.49 -1.52
C LYS A 164 -2.15 -9.83 -1.79
N ALA A 165 -1.34 -9.89 -2.84
CA ALA A 165 -0.56 -11.10 -3.15
C ALA A 165 0.42 -11.50 -2.03
N SER A 166 0.94 -10.50 -1.30
CA SER A 166 1.88 -10.69 -0.18
C SER A 166 1.26 -11.22 1.10
N VAL A 167 -0.08 -11.29 1.20
CA VAL A 167 -0.77 -11.79 2.40
C VAL A 167 -0.86 -13.31 2.32
N PRO A 168 -0.14 -14.08 3.17
CA PRO A 168 -0.25 -15.54 3.20
C PRO A 168 -1.61 -15.97 3.78
N SER A 169 -2.00 -15.32 4.87
CA SER A 169 -3.19 -15.60 5.68
C SER A 169 -3.84 -14.29 6.12
N PRO A 170 -5.06 -13.97 5.66
CA PRO A 170 -5.81 -12.79 6.12
C PRO A 170 -6.22 -12.89 7.59
N LYS A 171 -6.49 -11.74 8.23
CA LYS A 171 -6.93 -11.64 9.65
C LYS A 171 -8.06 -12.61 10.00
N TYR A 172 -9.05 -12.69 9.11
CA TYR A 172 -10.27 -13.49 9.28
C TYR A 172 -10.27 -14.80 8.49
N GLY A 173 -9.11 -15.19 7.92
CA GLY A 173 -9.00 -16.36 7.04
C GLY A 173 -9.55 -16.10 5.63
N TRP A 174 -9.48 -17.14 4.79
CA TRP A 174 -9.87 -17.06 3.38
C TRP A 174 -11.34 -17.36 3.12
N ASP A 175 -11.97 -18.23 3.92
CA ASP A 175 -13.31 -18.77 3.64
C ASP A 175 -13.38 -19.33 2.20
N ASP A 176 -14.30 -18.86 1.36
CA ASP A 176 -14.43 -19.19 -0.07
C ASP A 176 -13.74 -18.17 -1.00
N VAL A 177 -13.07 -17.16 -0.43
CA VAL A 177 -12.34 -16.12 -1.16
C VAL A 177 -10.93 -16.61 -1.51
N THR A 178 -10.41 -16.11 -2.63
CA THR A 178 -9.04 -16.41 -3.10
C THR A 178 -8.33 -15.11 -3.49
N ARG A 179 -7.01 -15.12 -3.64
CA ARG A 179 -6.17 -13.93 -3.95
C ARG A 179 -6.60 -13.13 -5.18
N THR A 180 -7.34 -13.77 -6.05
CA THR A 180 -7.69 -13.31 -7.38
C THR A 180 -9.19 -13.04 -7.50
N SER A 181 -9.95 -13.32 -6.43
CA SER A 181 -11.32 -12.85 -6.24
C SER A 181 -11.31 -11.33 -6.13
N ILE A 182 -12.17 -10.68 -6.92
CA ILE A 182 -12.35 -9.22 -6.85
C ILE A 182 -13.74 -8.95 -6.32
N GLY A 183 -13.80 -8.08 -5.31
CA GLY A 183 -15.04 -7.61 -4.71
C GLY A 183 -15.10 -6.09 -4.69
N ILE A 184 -16.21 -5.58 -4.18
CA ILE A 184 -16.47 -4.15 -4.03
C ILE A 184 -16.59 -3.83 -2.54
N VAL A 185 -15.93 -2.77 -2.09
CA VAL A 185 -16.06 -2.30 -0.70
C VAL A 185 -17.51 -1.93 -0.41
N HIS A 186 -18.10 -2.61 0.57
CA HIS A 186 -19.49 -2.44 0.97
C HIS A 186 -19.63 -1.46 2.16
N ASN A 187 -18.77 -1.63 3.16
CA ASN A 187 -18.70 -0.79 4.36
C ASN A 187 -17.26 -0.72 4.87
N LEU A 188 -16.96 0.34 5.61
CA LEU A 188 -15.69 0.58 6.27
C LEU A 188 -15.98 0.80 7.75
N GLU A 189 -15.20 0.14 8.60
CA GLU A 189 -15.26 0.29 10.05
C GLU A 189 -14.11 1.17 10.54
N ASP A 190 -14.29 1.81 11.68
CA ASP A 190 -13.32 2.75 12.24
C ASP A 190 -12.06 2.06 12.80
N ASP A 191 -12.14 0.76 13.11
CA ASP A 191 -11.05 -0.06 13.66
C ASP A 191 -10.11 -0.64 12.58
N GLY A 192 -10.36 -0.31 11.32
CA GLY A 192 -9.58 -0.76 10.18
C GLY A 192 -10.02 -2.10 9.58
N ASP A 193 -11.19 -2.60 9.97
CA ASP A 193 -11.89 -3.65 9.25
C ASP A 193 -12.85 -3.09 8.20
N MET A 194 -13.24 -3.94 7.25
CA MET A 194 -14.13 -3.59 6.16
C MET A 194 -14.91 -4.81 5.68
N GLY A 195 -16.12 -4.56 5.18
CA GLY A 195 -16.90 -5.56 4.47
C GLY A 195 -16.73 -5.43 2.96
N VAL A 196 -16.49 -6.55 2.28
CA VAL A 196 -16.35 -6.60 0.82
C VAL A 196 -17.46 -7.47 0.24
N ALA A 197 -18.24 -6.92 -0.67
CA ALA A 197 -19.24 -7.66 -1.42
C ALA A 197 -18.55 -8.45 -2.54
N PHE A 198 -18.83 -9.75 -2.59
CA PHE A 198 -18.41 -10.64 -3.66
C PHE A 198 -19.65 -11.23 -4.32
N SER A 199 -19.67 -11.28 -5.65
CA SER A 199 -20.81 -11.74 -6.46
C SER A 199 -21.27 -13.17 -6.19
N PHE A 200 -20.44 -13.98 -5.54
CA PHE A 200 -20.74 -15.37 -5.18
C PHE A 200 -21.19 -15.53 -3.72
N ARG A 201 -21.29 -14.45 -2.95
CA ARG A 201 -21.71 -14.44 -1.54
C ARG A 201 -22.97 -13.62 -1.35
N SER A 202 -23.81 -14.05 -0.41
CA SER A 202 -25.00 -13.30 0.01
C SER A 202 -24.74 -12.30 1.13
N LYS A 203 -23.57 -12.38 1.80
CA LYS A 203 -23.15 -11.49 2.89
C LYS A 203 -21.75 -10.93 2.59
N PRO A 204 -21.47 -9.68 3.00
CA PRO A 204 -20.12 -9.12 2.90
C PRO A 204 -19.08 -10.02 3.57
N PHE A 205 -17.94 -10.17 2.92
CA PHE A 205 -16.75 -10.80 3.48
C PHE A 205 -16.06 -9.81 4.41
N LEU A 206 -15.92 -10.19 5.69
CA LEU A 206 -15.21 -9.39 6.68
C LEU A 206 -13.70 -9.55 6.49
N CYS A 207 -12.98 -8.44 6.34
CA CYS A 207 -11.53 -8.43 6.15
C CYS A 207 -10.89 -7.19 6.77
N SER A 208 -9.57 -7.21 6.98
CA SER A 208 -8.82 -6.03 7.40
C SER A 208 -8.40 -5.22 6.17
N MET A 209 -8.46 -3.88 6.24
CA MET A 209 -7.92 -3.00 5.20
C MET A 209 -6.44 -3.29 4.91
N THR A 210 -5.68 -3.76 5.91
CA THR A 210 -4.27 -4.12 5.79
C THR A 210 -4.01 -5.35 4.90
N ASP A 211 -5.03 -6.19 4.69
CA ASP A 211 -4.98 -7.37 3.83
C ASP A 211 -5.32 -7.06 2.36
N MET A 212 -5.91 -5.88 2.09
CA MET A 212 -6.55 -5.57 0.80
C MET A 212 -5.73 -4.58 -0.03
N GLU A 213 -5.86 -4.67 -1.36
CA GLU A 213 -5.35 -3.66 -2.31
C GLU A 213 -6.46 -3.26 -3.28
N LYS A 214 -6.41 -2.01 -3.76
CA LYS A 214 -7.30 -1.53 -4.81
C LYS A 214 -6.92 -2.16 -6.15
N VAL A 215 -7.92 -2.47 -6.95
CA VAL A 215 -7.75 -2.90 -8.35
C VAL A 215 -8.55 -2.01 -9.26
N SER A 216 -8.18 -1.94 -10.54
CA SER A 216 -8.98 -1.15 -11.49
C SER A 216 -10.37 -1.76 -11.62
N PRO A 217 -11.43 -0.93 -11.63
CA PRO A 217 -12.80 -1.39 -11.82
C PRO A 217 -13.00 -2.03 -13.20
N PHE A 218 -14.04 -2.84 -13.33
CA PHE A 218 -14.61 -3.15 -14.64
C PHE A 218 -15.54 -2.03 -15.07
N GLU A 219 -15.68 -1.84 -16.38
CA GLU A 219 -16.50 -0.78 -16.95
C GLU A 219 -17.63 -1.33 -17.81
N VAL A 220 -18.77 -0.64 -17.83
CA VAL A 220 -19.84 -0.94 -18.79
C VAL A 220 -19.33 -0.65 -20.21
N GLY A 221 -19.61 -1.54 -21.15
CA GLY A 221 -19.05 -1.50 -22.50
C GLY A 221 -17.72 -2.23 -22.64
N GLN A 222 -17.09 -2.68 -21.55
CA GLN A 222 -15.86 -3.47 -21.62
C GLN A 222 -16.14 -4.85 -22.21
N GLU A 223 -15.34 -5.25 -23.20
CA GLU A 223 -15.33 -6.63 -23.67
C GLU A 223 -14.59 -7.51 -22.67
N ILE A 224 -15.24 -8.60 -22.26
CA ILE A 224 -14.67 -9.59 -21.37
C ILE A 224 -14.83 -10.98 -21.97
N ARG A 225 -13.96 -11.86 -21.51
CA ARG A 225 -14.10 -13.31 -21.68
C ARG A 225 -13.70 -14.01 -20.41
N VAL A 226 -14.24 -15.20 -20.23
CA VAL A 226 -13.82 -16.07 -19.14
C VAL A 226 -12.49 -16.73 -19.52
N MET A 227 -11.55 -16.72 -18.58
CA MET A 227 -10.58 -17.79 -18.37
C MET A 227 -10.65 -19.10 -19.16
N LEU A 228 -9.69 -19.43 -20.04
CA LEU A 228 -9.53 -20.81 -20.54
C LEU A 228 -9.17 -21.81 -19.42
N SER A 229 -8.46 -21.37 -18.39
CA SER A 229 -8.13 -22.20 -17.22
C SER A 229 -9.32 -22.45 -16.30
N ILE A 230 -10.47 -21.79 -16.53
CA ILE A 230 -11.67 -21.94 -15.71
C ILE A 230 -12.46 -23.12 -16.24
N THR A 231 -12.57 -24.17 -15.44
CA THR A 231 -13.42 -25.33 -15.75
C THR A 231 -14.87 -25.10 -15.33
N GLN A 232 -15.10 -24.47 -14.17
CA GLN A 232 -16.44 -24.23 -13.61
C GLN A 232 -16.56 -22.83 -12.98
N PRO A 233 -17.19 -21.84 -13.63
CA PRO A 233 -17.42 -20.51 -13.07
C PRO A 233 -18.35 -20.55 -11.85
N LEU A 234 -18.13 -19.67 -10.88
CA LEU A 234 -18.91 -19.59 -9.65
C LEU A 234 -20.39 -19.29 -9.86
N LEU A 235 -20.74 -18.47 -10.86
CA LEU A 235 -22.12 -18.22 -11.27
C LEU A 235 -22.60 -19.14 -12.41
N GLY A 236 -21.79 -20.15 -12.73
CA GLY A 236 -22.06 -21.13 -13.77
C GLY A 236 -21.87 -20.60 -15.19
N TRP A 237 -21.74 -21.55 -16.13
CA TRP A 237 -21.61 -21.25 -17.55
C TRP A 237 -22.90 -20.77 -18.20
N SER A 238 -24.06 -21.15 -17.68
CA SER A 238 -25.36 -20.77 -18.27
C SER A 238 -25.44 -21.03 -19.78
N ASN A 239 -24.97 -22.20 -20.25
CA ASN A 239 -24.82 -22.61 -21.66
C ASN A 239 -23.71 -21.91 -22.48
N GLU A 240 -22.84 -21.13 -21.84
CA GLU A 240 -21.65 -20.56 -22.48
C GLU A 240 -20.44 -21.49 -22.37
N THR A 241 -19.39 -21.17 -23.13
CA THR A 241 -18.12 -21.91 -23.15
C THR A 241 -16.92 -21.00 -22.85
N PRO A 242 -15.73 -21.53 -22.54
CA PRO A 242 -14.52 -20.72 -22.39
C PRO A 242 -14.13 -19.89 -23.63
N ALA A 243 -14.63 -20.24 -24.83
CA ALA A 243 -14.41 -19.44 -26.05
C ALA A 243 -15.33 -18.22 -26.15
N THR A 244 -16.30 -18.10 -25.25
CA THR A 244 -17.32 -17.04 -25.26
C THR A 244 -16.71 -15.73 -24.79
N PHE A 245 -16.92 -14.70 -25.59
CA PHE A 245 -16.67 -13.31 -25.23
C PHE A 245 -17.98 -12.53 -25.28
N GLY A 246 -18.03 -11.43 -24.55
CA GLY A 246 -19.20 -10.56 -24.53
C GLY A 246 -18.88 -9.21 -23.91
N THR A 247 -19.84 -8.31 -23.97
CA THR A 247 -19.67 -6.94 -23.47
C THR A 247 -20.40 -6.76 -22.15
N VAL A 248 -19.76 -6.17 -21.15
CA VAL A 248 -20.40 -5.83 -19.88
C VAL A 248 -21.54 -4.84 -20.15
N ALA A 249 -22.78 -5.25 -19.89
CA ALA A 249 -23.96 -4.42 -20.07
C ALA A 249 -24.36 -3.68 -18.79
N ARG A 250 -24.11 -4.31 -17.63
CA ARG A 250 -24.37 -3.73 -16.30
C ARG A 250 -23.45 -4.41 -15.28
N ILE A 251 -23.11 -3.67 -14.23
CA ILE A 251 -22.41 -4.20 -13.06
C ILE A 251 -23.31 -4.03 -11.84
N ASP A 252 -23.56 -5.12 -11.12
CA ASP A 252 -24.35 -5.08 -9.88
C ASP A 252 -23.48 -4.66 -8.69
N MET A 253 -24.09 -4.30 -7.55
CA MET A 253 -23.39 -3.76 -6.37
C MET A 253 -22.43 -4.76 -5.70
N ASP A 254 -22.58 -6.05 -5.97
CA ASP A 254 -21.71 -7.13 -5.49
C ASP A 254 -20.56 -7.46 -6.45
N GLY A 255 -20.41 -6.69 -7.54
CA GLY A 255 -19.42 -6.92 -8.58
C GLY A 255 -19.86 -7.91 -9.67
N THR A 256 -21.10 -8.40 -9.65
CA THR A 256 -21.62 -9.27 -10.73
C THR A 256 -21.62 -8.52 -12.06
N LEU A 257 -20.86 -9.03 -13.02
CA LEU A 257 -20.83 -8.54 -14.39
C LEU A 257 -21.98 -9.19 -15.16
N ASN A 258 -22.96 -8.39 -15.59
CA ASN A 258 -24.04 -8.84 -16.45
C ASN A 258 -23.63 -8.60 -17.91
N VAL A 259 -23.29 -9.68 -18.60
CA VAL A 259 -22.61 -9.68 -19.91
C VAL A 259 -23.61 -9.95 -21.04
N ARG A 260 -23.55 -9.13 -22.08
CA ARG A 260 -24.25 -9.38 -23.35
C ARG A 260 -23.37 -10.25 -24.23
N VAL A 261 -23.89 -11.42 -24.59
CA VAL A 261 -23.25 -12.38 -25.49
C VAL A 261 -24.01 -12.40 -26.82
N ALA A 262 -23.29 -12.51 -27.93
CA ALA A 262 -23.92 -12.57 -29.26
C ALA A 262 -24.87 -13.78 -29.34
N ARG A 263 -26.06 -13.58 -29.93
CA ARG A 263 -27.12 -14.60 -30.11
C ARG A 263 -27.77 -15.11 -28.82
N ARG A 264 -27.47 -14.50 -27.67
CA ARG A 264 -28.16 -14.76 -26.40
C ARG A 264 -29.21 -13.68 -26.15
N ALA A 265 -30.43 -14.08 -25.79
CA ALA A 265 -31.50 -13.14 -25.46
C ALA A 265 -31.37 -12.57 -24.03
N SER A 266 -30.91 -13.38 -23.08
CA SER A 266 -30.69 -12.98 -21.69
C SER A 266 -29.25 -12.56 -21.43
N LEU A 267 -29.00 -11.82 -20.34
CA LEU A 267 -27.63 -11.53 -19.91
C LEU A 267 -27.02 -12.76 -19.23
N TRP A 268 -25.71 -12.95 -19.42
CA TRP A 268 -24.93 -13.94 -18.69
C TRP A 268 -24.26 -13.29 -17.48
N LYS A 269 -24.38 -13.89 -16.31
CA LYS A 269 -23.77 -13.39 -15.07
C LYS A 269 -22.38 -13.98 -14.89
N VAL A 270 -21.39 -13.12 -14.65
CA VAL A 270 -19.99 -13.50 -14.48
C VAL A 270 -19.43 -12.84 -13.21
N CYS A 271 -18.72 -13.60 -12.38
CA CYS A 271 -17.99 -13.04 -11.24
C CYS A 271 -16.81 -12.19 -11.70
N SER A 272 -16.59 -11.07 -11.03
CA SER A 272 -15.39 -10.26 -11.19
C SER A 272 -14.17 -10.94 -10.60
N ARG A 273 -13.17 -11.23 -11.45
CA ARG A 273 -11.84 -11.70 -11.03
C ARG A 273 -10.77 -11.25 -12.05
N ARG A 274 -9.46 -11.20 -11.73
CA ARG A 274 -8.40 -10.82 -12.72
C ARG A 274 -7.10 -11.61 -12.58
N CYS A 275 -6.57 -12.01 -13.73
CA CYS A 275 -5.28 -12.66 -14.02
C CYS A 275 -4.18 -11.70 -14.52
N GLY A 276 -3.17 -11.34 -13.72
CA GLY A 276 -1.99 -10.62 -14.20
C GLY A 276 -2.27 -9.19 -14.75
N LYS A 277 -1.28 -8.61 -15.45
CA LYS A 277 -1.29 -7.21 -15.91
C LYS A 277 -2.18 -6.94 -17.14
N THR A 278 -2.89 -7.94 -17.67
CA THR A 278 -3.63 -7.78 -18.93
C THR A 278 -5.12 -7.51 -18.65
N LEU A 279 -5.55 -6.29 -18.99
CA LEU A 279 -6.90 -5.70 -18.81
C LEU A 279 -8.10 -6.42 -19.48
N ARG A 280 -7.97 -7.69 -19.91
CA ARG A 280 -8.95 -8.32 -20.81
C ARG A 280 -9.50 -9.68 -20.39
N THR A 281 -9.27 -10.13 -19.17
CA THR A 281 -9.64 -11.51 -18.79
C THR A 281 -10.04 -11.64 -17.33
N CYS A 282 -11.24 -12.21 -17.12
CA CYS A 282 -11.71 -12.63 -15.80
C CYS A 282 -11.09 -13.97 -15.42
N CYS A 283 -10.20 -13.99 -14.44
CA CYS A 283 -9.42 -15.16 -14.04
C CYS A 283 -9.66 -15.50 -12.58
N TRP A 284 -9.80 -16.79 -12.23
CA TRP A 284 -9.79 -17.27 -10.84
C TRP A 284 -8.81 -16.53 -10.02
#